data_AF-A0A3A5T3V0-F1
#
_entry.id   AF-A0A3A5T3V0-F1
#
_cell.length_a   1.000
_cell.length_b   1.000
_cell.length_c   1.000
_cell.angle_alpha   90.00
_cell.angle_beta   90.00
_cell.angle_gamma   90.00
#
_symmetry.space_group_name_H-M   'P 1'
#
loop_
_entity.id
_entity.type
_entity.pdbx_description
1 polymer ?
#
loop_
_entity_poly.entity_id
_entity_poly.type
_entity_poly.pdbx_seq_one_letter_code
_entity_poly.pdbx_strand_id
1 'polypeptide(L)'
;MSNKPLFINNQIPFENQWKNLSINDIEEAVPYDFFGKKEFIEFYLVTNGGNFTKGAYIYRDNFYSITKGDYNSLEVGSFFNIPLIGDNEDSEYTMSIPDAIDRRQGHSDEFDEFTLFNIPFADNFGDNDFWIDIQTGEIKYVDYESCYDPNDAIIVAPSFVDFCQKLQDKRRL
;
A
#
# COMPACT_ATOMS: atom_id res chain seq x y z
N MET A 1 -23.90 -8.31 0.12
CA MET A 1 -23.35 -8.24 1.50
C MET A 1 -22.26 -7.19 1.47
N SER A 2 -22.13 -6.34 2.49
CA SER A 2 -21.05 -5.35 2.53
C SER A 2 -19.71 -6.11 2.62
N ASN A 3 -18.92 -6.06 1.55
CA ASN A 3 -17.53 -6.51 1.53
C ASN A 3 -16.76 -5.53 2.41
N LYS A 4 -16.56 -5.91 3.68
CA LYS A 4 -15.82 -5.08 4.63
C LYS A 4 -14.33 -5.43 4.53
N PRO A 5 -13.44 -4.45 4.38
CA PRO A 5 -12.01 -4.72 4.38
C PRO A 5 -11.62 -5.49 5.64
N LEU A 6 -10.91 -6.60 5.46
CA LEU A 6 -10.28 -7.27 6.58
C LEU A 6 -9.22 -6.33 7.17
N PHE A 7 -9.04 -6.38 8.49
CA PHE A 7 -7.96 -5.71 9.22
C PHE A 7 -8.02 -4.17 9.33
N ILE A 8 -8.82 -3.47 8.53
CA ILE A 8 -9.05 -2.03 8.72
C ILE A 8 -10.05 -1.81 9.86
N ASN A 9 -9.80 -0.81 10.70
CA ASN A 9 -10.78 -0.38 11.70
C ASN A 9 -12.09 0.03 11.02
N ASN A 10 -13.20 -0.62 11.38
CA ASN A 10 -14.54 -0.38 10.84
C ASN A 10 -15.04 1.07 10.96
N GLN A 11 -14.37 1.92 11.73
CA GLN A 11 -14.67 3.34 11.88
C GLN A 11 -14.07 4.21 10.78
N ILE A 12 -13.10 3.70 10.01
CA ILE A 12 -12.48 4.41 8.89
C ILE A 12 -13.31 4.13 7.63
N PRO A 13 -13.96 5.15 7.03
CA PRO A 13 -14.66 4.97 5.77
C PRO A 13 -13.68 4.56 4.67
N PHE A 14 -13.95 3.41 4.06
CA PHE A 14 -13.16 2.84 2.98
C PHE A 14 -14.09 2.45 1.83
N GLU A 15 -13.97 3.16 0.72
CA GLU A 15 -14.94 3.16 -0.37
C GLU A 15 -14.25 2.89 -1.71
N ASN A 16 -15.03 2.81 -2.79
CA ASN A 16 -14.52 2.77 -4.16
C ASN A 16 -13.60 1.57 -4.45
N GLN A 17 -13.91 0.43 -3.83
CA GLN A 17 -13.26 -0.85 -4.12
C GLN A 17 -13.54 -1.25 -5.57
N TRP A 18 -12.53 -1.80 -6.23
CA TRP A 18 -12.66 -2.31 -7.58
C TRP A 18 -13.22 -3.74 -7.61
N LYS A 19 -13.45 -4.24 -8.82
CA LYS A 19 -13.98 -5.58 -9.14
C LYS A 19 -13.43 -6.69 -8.23
N ASN A 20 -14.26 -7.68 -7.93
CA ASN A 20 -13.85 -8.84 -7.14
C ASN A 20 -12.72 -9.62 -7.84
N LEU A 21 -11.74 -10.06 -7.06
CA LEU A 21 -10.62 -10.87 -7.52
C LEU A 21 -10.82 -12.34 -7.15
N SER A 22 -10.26 -13.22 -7.98
CA SER A 22 -9.93 -14.58 -7.58
C SER A 22 -8.54 -14.62 -6.95
N ILE A 23 -8.22 -15.75 -6.29
CA ILE A 23 -6.84 -15.99 -5.80
C ILE A 23 -5.85 -15.94 -6.96
N ASN A 24 -6.22 -16.50 -8.12
CA ASN A 24 -5.35 -16.53 -9.30
C ASN A 24 -5.02 -15.12 -9.80
N ASP A 25 -5.97 -14.19 -9.79
CA ASP A 25 -5.71 -12.80 -10.19
C ASP A 25 -4.64 -12.15 -9.29
N ILE A 26 -4.72 -12.41 -7.98
CA ILE A 26 -3.78 -11.87 -6.98
C ILE A 26 -2.41 -12.53 -7.10
N GLU A 27 -2.37 -13.86 -7.27
CA GLU A 27 -1.12 -14.62 -7.41
C GLU A 27 -0.41 -14.34 -8.73
N GLU A 28 -1.13 -14.03 -9.81
CA GLU A 28 -0.50 -13.64 -11.08
C GLU A 28 0.09 -12.23 -11.00
N ALA A 29 -0.64 -11.26 -10.43
CA ALA A 29 -0.15 -9.89 -10.30
C ALA A 29 0.95 -9.74 -9.24
N VAL A 30 0.88 -10.54 -8.18
CA VAL A 30 1.82 -10.51 -7.05
C VAL A 30 2.31 -11.94 -6.81
N PRO A 31 3.23 -12.47 -7.63
CA PRO A 31 3.63 -13.89 -7.58
C PRO A 31 4.59 -14.22 -6.44
N TYR A 32 5.14 -13.20 -5.79
CA TYR A 32 6.15 -13.37 -4.75
C TYR A 32 5.52 -13.73 -3.40
N ASP A 33 6.20 -14.62 -2.68
CA ASP A 33 5.90 -14.89 -1.28
C ASP A 33 6.64 -13.89 -0.39
N PHE A 34 6.01 -13.49 0.71
CA PHE A 34 6.54 -12.53 1.67
C PHE A 34 5.85 -12.68 3.03
N PHE A 35 6.46 -12.15 4.08
CA PHE A 35 5.84 -12.16 5.40
C PHE A 35 4.56 -11.33 5.39
N GLY A 36 3.42 -11.97 5.65
CA GLY A 36 2.08 -11.35 5.55
C GLY A 36 1.37 -11.56 4.21
N LYS A 37 1.91 -12.38 3.30
CA LYS A 37 1.29 -12.68 1.99
C LYS A 37 -0.12 -13.22 2.10
N LYS A 38 -0.38 -14.09 3.07
CA LYS A 38 -1.70 -14.68 3.29
C LYS A 38 -2.73 -13.60 3.63
N GLU A 39 -2.41 -12.71 4.57
CA GLU A 39 -3.25 -11.60 4.99
C GLU A 39 -3.46 -10.59 3.85
N PHE A 40 -2.43 -10.38 3.02
CA PHE A 40 -2.54 -9.57 1.80
C PHE A 40 -3.56 -10.18 0.82
N ILE A 41 -3.50 -11.49 0.54
CA ILE A 41 -4.48 -12.17 -0.32
C ILE A 41 -5.89 -12.06 0.30
N GLU A 42 -6.04 -12.35 1.59
CA GLU A 42 -7.33 -12.25 2.28
C GLU A 42 -7.93 -10.84 2.18
N PHE A 43 -7.10 -9.81 2.29
CA PHE A 43 -7.52 -8.43 2.08
C PHE A 43 -8.03 -8.20 0.66
N TYR A 44 -7.22 -8.50 -0.36
CA TYR A 44 -7.55 -8.22 -1.77
C TYR A 44 -8.71 -9.07 -2.31
N LEU A 45 -8.97 -10.25 -1.74
CA LEU A 45 -10.16 -11.06 -2.06
C LEU A 45 -11.47 -10.39 -1.63
N VAL A 46 -11.43 -9.54 -0.60
CA VAL A 46 -12.63 -8.83 -0.13
C VAL A 46 -12.66 -7.40 -0.67
N THR A 47 -11.51 -6.76 -0.81
CA THR A 47 -11.37 -5.37 -1.22
C THR A 47 -10.24 -5.19 -2.22
N ASN A 48 -10.58 -5.16 -3.50
CA ASN A 48 -9.60 -4.90 -4.56
C ASN A 48 -9.30 -3.39 -4.65
N GLY A 49 -8.30 -2.94 -3.90
CA GLY A 49 -8.03 -1.52 -3.73
C GLY A 49 -9.17 -0.77 -3.04
N GLY A 50 -9.14 0.55 -3.14
CA GLY A 50 -10.15 1.47 -2.59
C GLY A 50 -9.50 2.69 -1.95
N ASN A 51 -10.30 3.68 -1.55
CA ASN A 51 -9.78 4.93 -1.01
C ASN A 51 -10.43 5.33 0.33
N PHE A 52 -9.68 6.10 1.10
CA PHE A 52 -10.07 6.66 2.38
C PHE A 52 -10.64 8.07 2.18
N THR A 53 -11.93 8.18 1.83
CA THR A 53 -12.56 9.47 1.47
C THR A 53 -12.62 10.51 2.60
N LYS A 54 -12.29 10.10 3.84
CA LYS A 54 -12.17 10.97 5.02
C LYS A 54 -10.75 11.07 5.57
N GLY A 55 -9.77 10.52 4.86
CA GLY A 55 -8.39 10.38 5.30
C GLY A 55 -8.20 9.19 6.23
N ALA A 56 -7.03 8.58 6.15
CA ALA A 56 -6.53 7.63 7.11
C ALA A 56 -5.07 7.96 7.43
N TYR A 57 -4.64 7.66 8.65
CA TYR A 57 -3.29 7.97 9.11
C TYR A 57 -2.62 6.76 9.73
N ILE A 58 -1.37 6.54 9.37
CA ILE A 58 -0.48 5.59 10.04
C ILE A 58 0.52 6.35 10.89
N TYR A 59 0.81 5.80 12.08
CA TYR A 59 1.76 6.36 13.02
C TYR A 59 2.86 5.35 13.30
N ARG A 60 4.10 5.74 13.01
CA ARG A 60 5.28 4.86 13.15
C ARG A 60 5.63 4.58 14.60
N ASP A 61 5.29 5.49 15.50
CA ASP A 61 5.43 5.33 16.95
C ASP A 61 4.56 4.20 17.56
N ASN A 62 3.66 3.61 16.77
CA ASN A 62 2.94 2.39 17.15
C ASN A 62 3.85 1.15 17.15
N PHE A 63 4.98 1.21 16.43
CA PHE A 63 5.86 0.07 16.20
C PHE A 63 7.30 0.36 16.62
N TYR A 64 7.75 1.60 16.47
CA TYR A 64 9.14 2.00 16.63
C TYR A 64 9.27 3.18 17.59
N SER A 65 10.47 3.39 18.16
CA SER A 65 10.78 4.62 18.89
C SER A 65 11.15 5.72 17.89
N ILE A 66 10.36 6.79 17.81
CA ILE A 66 10.52 7.84 16.79
C ILE A 66 11.11 9.12 17.40
N THR A 67 12.09 9.69 16.70
CA THR A 67 12.67 10.98 17.09
C THR A 67 11.79 12.13 16.60
N LYS A 68 11.76 13.25 17.35
CA LYS A 68 10.98 14.42 16.94
C LYS A 68 11.41 14.91 15.55
N GLY A 69 10.45 15.03 14.64
CA GLY A 69 10.68 15.48 13.26
C GLY A 69 10.85 14.37 12.22
N ASP A 70 10.91 13.10 12.64
CA ASP A 70 11.09 11.95 11.75
C ASP A 70 9.72 11.35 11.37
N TYR A 71 9.14 11.81 10.25
CA TYR A 71 7.97 11.26 9.51
C TYR A 71 6.98 10.39 10.30
N ASN A 72 6.62 10.80 11.53
CA ASN A 72 5.89 9.90 12.43
C ASN A 72 4.46 9.66 11.94
N SER A 73 3.83 10.71 11.42
CA SER A 73 2.46 10.71 10.92
C SER A 73 2.48 10.73 9.40
N LEU A 74 1.98 9.67 8.77
CA LEU A 74 1.83 9.58 7.33
C LEU A 74 0.35 9.44 7.00
N GLU A 75 -0.13 10.22 6.03
CA GLU A 75 -1.48 10.05 5.48
C GLU A 75 -1.48 8.86 4.52
N VAL A 76 -2.59 8.13 4.49
CA VAL A 76 -2.83 7.01 3.58
C VAL A 76 -4.10 7.35 2.82
N GLY A 77 -3.96 7.49 1.51
CA GLY A 77 -5.02 7.96 0.63
C GLY A 77 -5.81 6.82 0.01
N SER A 78 -5.11 5.89 -0.61
CA SER A 78 -5.73 4.74 -1.26
C SER A 78 -4.88 3.48 -1.14
N PHE A 79 -5.53 2.33 -1.34
CA PHE A 79 -4.86 1.08 -1.71
C PHE A 79 -5.00 0.89 -3.22
N PHE A 80 -3.89 0.59 -3.89
CA PHE A 80 -3.85 0.29 -5.31
C PHE A 80 -4.66 -0.97 -5.62
N ASN A 81 -5.32 -1.00 -6.78
CA ASN A 81 -6.05 -2.17 -7.23
C ASN A 81 -5.14 -3.16 -7.96
N ILE A 82 -5.61 -4.40 -8.07
CA ILE A 82 -5.03 -5.43 -8.92
C ILE A 82 -5.91 -5.53 -10.18
N PRO A 83 -5.33 -5.44 -11.39
CA PRO A 83 -6.06 -5.69 -12.63
C PRO A 83 -6.59 -7.13 -12.71
N LEU A 84 -7.70 -7.33 -13.42
CA LEU A 84 -8.24 -8.67 -13.65
C LEU A 84 -7.60 -9.27 -14.89
N ILE A 85 -7.30 -10.57 -14.85
CA ILE A 85 -6.65 -11.25 -15.98
C ILE A 85 -7.60 -11.23 -17.20
N GLY A 86 -7.11 -10.68 -18.30
CA GLY A 86 -7.86 -10.57 -19.57
C GLY A 86 -8.92 -9.46 -19.59
N ASP A 87 -8.95 -8.61 -18.58
CA ASP A 87 -9.76 -7.40 -18.52
C ASP A 87 -8.91 -6.19 -18.92
N ASN A 88 -9.49 -5.29 -19.72
CA ASN A 88 -8.81 -4.09 -20.22
C ASN A 88 -9.41 -2.81 -19.62
N GLU A 89 -10.25 -2.92 -18.61
CA GLU A 89 -10.83 -1.78 -17.91
C GLU A 89 -9.99 -1.35 -16.71
N ASP A 90 -9.59 -0.08 -16.72
CA ASP A 90 -8.92 0.56 -15.59
C ASP A 90 -9.93 0.99 -14.50
N SER A 91 -9.47 1.00 -13.25
CA SER A 91 -10.26 1.53 -12.14
C SER A 91 -10.37 3.06 -12.26
N GLU A 92 -11.58 3.60 -12.11
CA GLU A 92 -11.79 5.06 -12.07
C GLU A 92 -11.32 5.70 -10.75
N TYR A 93 -10.97 4.89 -9.76
CA TYR A 93 -10.80 5.34 -8.38
C TYR A 93 -9.40 5.22 -7.81
N THR A 94 -8.62 4.27 -8.31
CA THR A 94 -7.31 3.90 -7.78
C THR A 94 -6.38 3.51 -8.92
N MET A 95 -5.09 3.75 -8.74
CA MET A 95 -4.06 3.22 -9.64
C MET A 95 -3.90 1.71 -9.44
N SER A 96 -3.50 1.00 -10.50
CA SER A 96 -3.16 -0.42 -10.38
C SER A 96 -1.73 -0.64 -9.87
N ILE A 97 -1.48 -1.76 -9.20
CA ILE A 97 -0.11 -2.11 -8.75
C ILE A 97 0.89 -2.12 -9.93
N PRO A 98 0.60 -2.73 -11.10
CA PRO A 98 1.49 -2.66 -12.26
C PRO A 98 1.74 -1.23 -12.73
N ASP A 99 0.72 -0.38 -12.83
CA ASP A 99 0.90 1.01 -13.26
C ASP A 99 1.75 1.82 -12.26
N ALA A 100 1.61 1.53 -10.97
CA ALA A 100 2.43 2.15 -9.93
C ALA A 100 3.90 1.74 -10.07
N ILE A 101 4.19 0.48 -10.44
CA ILE A 101 5.55 0.03 -10.75
C ILE A 101 6.07 0.74 -12.01
N ASP A 102 5.31 0.71 -13.10
CA ASP A 102 5.68 1.30 -14.40
C ASP A 102 5.95 2.80 -14.30
N ARG A 103 5.23 3.51 -13.41
CA ARG A 103 5.44 4.93 -13.14
C ARG A 103 6.82 5.24 -12.54
N ARG A 104 7.43 4.29 -11.83
CA ARG A 104 8.72 4.48 -11.14
C ARG A 104 9.90 3.82 -11.86
N GLN A 105 9.65 2.76 -12.62
CA GLN A 105 10.68 2.10 -13.41
C GLN A 105 11.32 3.05 -14.43
N GLY A 106 12.61 2.85 -14.67
CA GLY A 106 13.44 3.65 -15.57
C GLY A 106 13.85 5.02 -15.01
N HIS A 107 13.53 5.33 -13.75
CA HIS A 107 13.96 6.58 -13.13
C HIS A 107 15.46 6.58 -12.79
N SER A 108 15.95 5.51 -12.16
CA SER A 108 17.37 5.28 -11.88
C SER A 108 17.65 3.78 -11.69
N ASP A 109 18.93 3.39 -11.75
CA ASP A 109 19.34 2.00 -11.54
C ASP A 109 18.94 1.51 -10.13
N GLU A 110 19.02 2.38 -9.12
CA GLU A 110 18.60 2.09 -7.74
C GLU A 110 17.09 1.86 -7.65
N PHE A 111 16.28 2.64 -8.38
CA PHE A 111 14.83 2.45 -8.41
C PHE A 111 14.44 1.17 -9.14
N ASP A 112 15.10 0.88 -10.25
CA ASP A 112 14.89 -0.37 -10.98
C ASP A 112 15.19 -1.57 -10.08
N GLU A 113 16.33 -1.55 -9.36
CA GLU A 113 16.65 -2.58 -8.36
C GLU A 113 15.62 -2.62 -7.21
N PHE A 114 15.17 -1.47 -6.72
CA PHE A 114 14.17 -1.39 -5.65
C PHE A 114 12.86 -2.08 -6.05
N THR A 115 12.37 -1.88 -7.28
CA THR A 115 11.14 -2.53 -7.76
C THR A 115 11.24 -4.04 -7.92
N LEU A 116 12.45 -4.62 -7.94
CA LEU A 116 12.64 -6.08 -7.95
C LEU A 116 12.26 -6.74 -6.63
N PHE A 117 12.36 -5.98 -5.53
CA PHE A 117 12.16 -6.50 -4.17
C PHE A 117 11.07 -5.78 -3.39
N ASN A 118 10.44 -4.75 -3.97
CA ASN A 118 9.44 -3.96 -3.28
C ASN A 118 8.19 -3.82 -4.17
N ILE A 119 7.02 -4.07 -3.59
CA ILE A 119 5.73 -4.03 -4.30
C ILE A 119 4.91 -2.85 -3.79
N PRO A 120 4.53 -1.89 -4.65
CA PRO A 120 3.70 -0.78 -4.23
C PRO A 120 2.28 -1.28 -3.99
N PHE A 121 1.62 -0.77 -2.96
CA PHE A 121 0.25 -1.20 -2.63
C PHE A 121 -0.66 -0.06 -2.14
N ALA A 122 -0.12 1.11 -1.82
CA ALA A 122 -0.88 2.26 -1.33
C ALA A 122 -0.21 3.58 -1.71
N ASP A 123 -0.97 4.67 -1.63
CA ASP A 123 -0.47 6.04 -1.75
C ASP A 123 -0.92 6.95 -0.57
N ASN A 124 -0.46 8.20 -0.56
CA ASN A 124 -0.85 9.24 0.42
C ASN A 124 -1.67 10.41 -0.16
N PHE A 125 -2.35 10.25 -1.30
CA PHE A 125 -2.96 11.32 -2.13
C PHE A 125 -1.99 12.37 -2.72
N GLY A 126 -0.69 12.30 -2.41
CA GLY A 126 0.37 13.18 -2.89
C GLY A 126 1.36 12.46 -3.80
N ASP A 127 0.91 11.43 -4.52
CA ASP A 127 1.73 10.59 -5.42
C ASP A 127 2.95 9.93 -4.74
N ASN A 128 2.96 9.83 -3.41
CA ASN A 128 3.96 9.11 -2.64
C ASN A 128 3.45 7.73 -2.25
N ASP A 129 4.30 6.73 -2.43
CA ASP A 129 3.87 5.33 -2.43
C ASP A 129 4.33 4.61 -1.17
N PHE A 130 3.48 3.70 -0.70
CA PHE A 130 3.81 2.69 0.29
C PHE A 130 4.13 1.38 -0.42
N TRP A 131 5.23 0.76 0.00
CA TRP A 131 5.81 -0.43 -0.61
C TRP A 131 5.93 -1.55 0.40
N ILE A 132 5.70 -2.80 -0.01
CA ILE A 132 6.01 -3.99 0.76
C ILE A 132 7.38 -4.50 0.31
N ASP A 133 8.35 -4.57 1.21
CA ASP A 133 9.59 -5.31 0.96
C ASP A 133 9.29 -6.82 1.00
N ILE A 134 9.50 -7.53 -0.10
CA ILE A 134 9.15 -8.96 -0.18
C ILE A 134 10.10 -9.85 0.63
N GLN A 135 11.31 -9.37 0.95
CA GLN A 135 12.30 -10.12 1.70
C GLN A 135 12.00 -10.07 3.20
N THR A 136 11.50 -8.94 3.70
CA THR A 136 11.25 -8.74 5.14
C THR A 136 9.76 -8.68 5.52
N GLY A 137 8.90 -8.34 4.56
CA GLY A 137 7.49 -7.98 4.79
C GLY A 137 7.28 -6.55 5.29
N GLU A 138 8.35 -5.79 5.53
CA GLU A 138 8.26 -4.43 6.06
C GLU A 138 7.58 -3.49 5.07
N ILE A 139 6.81 -2.55 5.61
CA ILE A 139 6.21 -1.48 4.84
C ILE A 139 7.16 -0.31 4.81
N LYS A 140 7.52 0.13 3.62
CA LYS A 140 8.35 1.30 3.36
C LYS A 140 7.50 2.41 2.73
N TYR A 141 7.90 3.65 2.92
CA TYR A 141 7.30 4.83 2.30
C TYR A 141 8.39 5.64 1.62
N VAL A 142 8.14 6.03 0.37
CA VAL A 142 9.06 6.87 -0.40
C VAL A 142 8.42 8.24 -0.60
N ASP A 143 9.08 9.29 -0.11
CA ASP A 143 8.67 10.68 -0.28
C ASP A 143 9.39 11.29 -1.49
N TYR A 144 8.77 11.15 -2.67
CA TYR A 144 9.30 11.64 -3.95
C TYR A 144 9.39 13.17 -4.02
N GLU A 145 8.67 13.91 -3.18
CA GLU A 145 8.79 15.37 -3.10
C GLU A 145 10.10 15.77 -2.40
N SER A 146 10.58 14.94 -1.48
CA SER A 146 11.81 15.18 -0.72
C SER A 146 13.03 14.59 -1.41
N CYS A 147 12.97 13.33 -1.84
CA CYS A 147 14.05 12.63 -2.51
C CYS A 147 13.51 11.46 -3.36
N TYR A 148 14.03 11.30 -4.58
CA TYR A 148 13.66 10.16 -5.43
C TYR A 148 14.58 8.95 -5.22
N ASP A 149 15.50 8.99 -4.26
CA ASP A 149 16.36 7.84 -3.94
C ASP A 149 15.58 6.83 -3.06
N PRO A 150 15.30 5.61 -3.55
CA PRO A 150 14.57 4.62 -2.77
C PRO A 150 15.38 4.08 -1.59
N ASN A 151 16.69 4.32 -1.53
CA ASN A 151 17.52 3.97 -0.36
C ASN A 151 17.18 4.85 0.86
N ASP A 152 16.57 6.01 0.66
CA ASP A 152 16.08 6.89 1.71
C ASP A 152 14.65 6.53 2.18
N ALA A 153 14.10 5.40 1.69
CA ALA A 153 12.76 4.96 2.05
C ALA A 153 12.59 4.78 3.57
N ILE A 154 11.47 5.29 4.08
CA ILE A 154 11.16 5.31 5.51
C ILE A 154 10.45 4.02 5.88
N ILE A 155 10.97 3.26 6.86
CA ILE A 155 10.28 2.09 7.40
C ILE A 155 9.07 2.55 8.22
N VAL A 156 7.87 2.13 7.81
CA VAL A 156 6.58 2.58 8.34
C VAL A 156 5.95 1.58 9.31
N ALA A 157 5.93 0.30 8.94
CA ALA A 157 5.30 -0.76 9.71
C ALA A 157 6.02 -2.10 9.48
N PRO A 158 5.97 -3.03 10.44
CA PRO A 158 6.68 -4.31 10.34
C PRO A 158 6.02 -5.30 9.37
N SER A 159 4.74 -5.10 9.02
CA SER A 159 4.02 -5.94 8.07
C SER A 159 2.80 -5.23 7.48
N PHE A 160 2.26 -5.77 6.38
CA PHE A 160 1.00 -5.30 5.78
C PHE A 160 -0.17 -5.35 6.78
N VAL A 161 -0.30 -6.43 7.54
CA VAL A 161 -1.40 -6.56 8.51
C VAL A 161 -1.26 -5.55 9.66
N ASP A 162 -0.04 -5.33 10.15
CA ASP A 162 0.25 -4.33 11.17
C ASP A 162 -0.09 -2.92 10.67
N PHE A 163 0.28 -2.61 9.42
CA PHE A 163 -0.09 -1.36 8.76
C PHE A 163 -1.61 -1.15 8.76
N CYS A 164 -2.37 -2.11 8.21
CA CYS A 164 -3.83 -2.01 8.13
C CYS A 164 -4.51 -1.87 9.50
N GLN A 165 -4.07 -2.65 10.50
CA GLN A 165 -4.67 -2.65 11.84
C GLN A 165 -4.39 -1.38 12.65
N LYS A 166 -3.35 -0.61 12.30
CA LYS A 166 -2.96 0.60 13.01
C LYS A 166 -3.34 1.90 12.32
N LEU A 167 -4.02 1.81 11.16
CA LEU A 167 -4.67 2.97 10.55
C LEU A 167 -5.65 3.61 11.53
N GLN A 168 -5.65 4.94 11.52
CA GLN A 168 -6.51 5.79 12.37
C GLN A 168 -7.32 6.74 11.50
N ASP A 169 -8.57 6.99 11.90
CA ASP A 169 -9.52 7.90 11.23
C ASP A 169 -9.19 9.38 11.46
N LYS A 170 -8.29 9.68 12.40
CA LYS A 170 -7.98 11.04 12.83
C LYS A 170 -6.50 11.24 12.96
N ARG A 171 -6.07 12.43 12.55
CA ARG A 171 -4.74 12.92 12.84
C ARG A 171 -4.58 13.14 14.35
N ARG A 172 -3.54 12.57 14.96
CA ARG A 172 -3.10 12.89 16.32
C ARG A 172 -2.65 14.35 16.37
N LEU A 173 -3.15 15.08 17.36
CA LEU A 173 -2.82 16.47 17.64
C LEU A 173 -1.55 16.59 18.48
#